data_AF-A0A9X2VGT8-F1
#
_entry.id   AF-A0A9X2VGT8-F1
#
_cell.length_a   1.000
_cell.length_b   1.000
_cell.length_c   1.000
_cell.angle_alpha   90.00
_cell.angle_beta   90.00
_cell.angle_gamma   90.00
#
_symmetry.space_group_name_H-M   'P 1'
#
loop_
_entity.id
_entity.type
_entity.pdbx_description
1 polymer ?
#
loop_
_entity_poly.entity_id
_entity_poly.type
_entity_poly.pdbx_seq_one_letter_code
_entity_poly.pdbx_strand_id
1 'polypeptide(L)'
;MRRRASVGLRRRHGIGIQRPGSNAQYTAVPVANTAELPAATPFDHAAALAASGPLAWEELDVARVGSGDWVLVPGAAGSVGVLLVSLALRRGARVVAATRGRRAAGELLALGADAVVDTRDPDLADRLRSLAPRGVDVVVDNVTDPDLWRRYWPAVARRGRIVTAGRAGGHGEPLPVDVVSFYNRRASLTGLVVGDPRPVDAFWAAQHREPLTIPPELVTVFPLERAADAHRLVEAGTKVGHVVLSVDGNAPSEEEG
;
A
#
# COMPACT_ATOMS: atom_id res chain seq x y z
N MET A 1 10.66 -12.43 27.16
CA MET A 1 10.27 -11.01 26.98
C MET A 1 9.54 -10.90 25.64
N ARG A 2 8.31 -10.36 25.59
CA ARG A 2 7.54 -10.28 24.33
C ARG A 2 8.11 -9.15 23.43
N ARG A 3 8.36 -9.43 22.15
CA ARG A 3 8.84 -8.41 21.18
C ARG A 3 7.67 -7.52 20.76
N ARG A 4 7.85 -6.20 20.86
CA ARG A 4 6.87 -5.19 20.45
C ARG A 4 7.46 -4.23 19.42
N ALA A 5 6.63 -3.76 18.52
CA ALA A 5 6.95 -2.65 17.62
C ALA A 5 5.98 -1.49 17.83
N SER A 6 6.46 -0.28 17.53
CA SER A 6 5.57 0.87 17.32
C SER A 6 4.77 0.67 16.05
N VAL A 7 3.46 0.88 16.10
CA VAL A 7 2.52 0.61 15.00
C VAL A 7 1.89 1.88 14.41
N GLY A 8 2.61 2.99 14.51
CA GLY A 8 2.21 4.23 13.87
C GLY A 8 0.95 4.87 14.43
N LEU A 9 0.53 5.93 13.75
CA LEU A 9 -0.47 6.92 14.11
C LEU A 9 -1.71 6.32 14.80
N ARG A 10 -1.90 6.49 16.11
CA ARG A 10 -3.26 6.49 16.69
C ARG A 10 -3.73 7.93 16.78
N ARG A 11 -4.97 8.23 16.34
CA ARG A 11 -5.59 9.56 16.12
C ARG A 11 -5.34 10.70 17.14
N ARG A 12 -4.69 10.45 18.29
CA ARG A 12 -4.35 11.48 19.28
C ARG A 12 -2.88 11.56 19.71
N HIS A 13 -1.97 10.76 19.17
CA HIS A 13 -0.53 10.84 19.49
C HIS A 13 0.33 10.30 18.34
N GLY A 14 0.23 10.94 17.17
CA GLY A 14 0.94 10.50 15.98
C GLY A 14 2.46 10.63 16.08
N ILE A 15 3.17 9.49 16.00
CA ILE A 15 4.64 9.45 15.95
C ILE A 15 5.08 10.02 14.59
N GLY A 16 5.99 10.99 14.60
CA GLY A 16 6.46 11.69 13.39
C GLY A 16 5.54 12.81 12.88
N ILE A 17 4.41 13.08 13.55
CA ILE A 17 3.51 14.21 13.23
C ILE A 17 3.36 15.16 14.42
N GLN A 18 2.86 14.63 15.54
CA GLN A 18 2.59 15.43 16.76
C GLN A 18 3.70 15.25 17.80
N ARG A 19 4.62 14.30 17.58
CA ARG A 19 5.71 13.91 18.47
C ARG A 19 6.91 13.47 17.62
N PRO A 20 8.14 13.44 18.19
CA PRO A 20 9.32 12.93 17.50
C PRO A 20 9.07 11.56 16.85
N GLY A 21 9.64 11.38 15.65
CA GLY A 21 9.50 10.18 14.83
C GLY A 21 10.44 9.04 15.25
N SER A 22 10.51 7.99 14.42
CA SER A 22 11.30 6.77 14.67
C SER A 22 12.66 6.74 13.96
N ASN A 23 13.07 7.80 13.27
CA ASN A 23 14.42 7.92 12.69
C ASN A 23 15.42 8.31 13.79
N ALA A 24 15.58 7.46 14.80
CA ALA A 24 16.41 7.65 15.97
C ALA A 24 16.72 6.29 16.61
N GLN A 25 17.81 6.20 17.38
CA GLN A 25 18.11 4.98 18.16
C GLN A 25 17.04 4.69 19.22
N TYR A 26 16.40 5.74 19.76
CA TYR A 26 15.33 5.62 20.74
C TYR A 26 14.21 6.63 20.47
N THR A 27 12.96 6.17 20.58
CA THR A 27 11.76 7.02 20.48
C THR A 27 10.77 6.65 21.58
N ALA A 28 10.33 7.64 22.36
CA ALA A 28 9.29 7.45 23.36
C ALA A 28 7.91 7.38 22.69
N VAL A 29 7.15 6.32 22.96
CA VAL A 29 5.82 6.09 22.38
C VAL A 29 4.79 5.75 23.45
N PRO A 30 3.52 6.18 23.34
CA PRO A 30 2.46 5.67 24.20
C PRO A 30 2.34 4.16 24.06
N VAL A 31 2.12 3.44 25.16
CA VAL A 31 1.92 1.98 25.13
C VAL A 31 0.80 1.55 24.17
N ALA A 32 -0.23 2.39 24.02
CA ALA A 32 -1.33 2.16 23.08
C ALA A 32 -0.88 2.15 21.62
N ASN A 33 0.24 2.80 21.26
CA ASN A 33 0.78 2.83 19.90
C ASN A 33 1.76 1.68 19.63
N THR A 34 1.71 0.61 20.42
CA THR A 34 2.56 -0.57 20.24
C THR A 34 1.72 -1.82 20.00
N ALA A 35 2.19 -2.72 19.15
CA ALA A 35 1.63 -4.05 19.01
C ALA A 35 2.70 -5.11 19.28
N GLU A 36 2.25 -6.29 19.71
CA GLU A 36 3.11 -7.45 19.86
C GLU A 36 3.39 -8.06 18.49
N LEU A 37 4.67 -8.27 18.20
CA LEU A 37 5.10 -8.93 16.97
C LEU A 37 4.96 -10.45 17.11
N PRO A 38 4.61 -11.17 16.03
CA PRO A 38 4.79 -12.62 15.99
C PRO A 38 6.27 -12.97 16.26
N ALA A 39 6.52 -14.05 17.00
CA ALA A 39 7.84 -14.35 17.57
C ALA A 39 8.98 -14.37 16.53
N ALA A 40 8.69 -14.83 15.31
CA ALA A 40 9.64 -15.01 14.22
C ALA A 40 9.76 -13.83 13.25
N THR A 41 9.02 -12.72 13.44
CA THR A 41 9.03 -11.60 12.49
C THR A 41 10.33 -10.78 12.62
N PRO A 42 11.14 -10.65 11.54
CA PRO A 42 12.30 -9.76 11.52
C PRO A 42 11.90 -8.30 11.77
N PHE A 43 12.78 -7.48 12.36
CA PHE A 43 12.44 -6.10 12.73
C PHE A 43 12.26 -5.18 11.52
N ASP A 44 13.07 -5.35 10.49
CA ASP A 44 12.94 -4.66 9.20
C ASP A 44 11.61 -4.99 8.52
N HIS A 45 11.23 -6.26 8.51
CA HIS A 45 9.94 -6.71 7.98
C HIS A 45 8.76 -6.17 8.79
N ALA A 46 8.87 -6.19 10.13
CA ALA A 46 7.88 -5.57 11.01
C ALA A 46 7.76 -4.06 10.78
N ALA A 47 8.88 -3.36 10.60
CA ALA A 47 8.92 -1.93 10.32
C ALA A 47 8.28 -1.60 8.96
N ALA A 48 8.52 -2.42 7.94
CA ALA A 48 7.87 -2.30 6.63
C ALA A 48 6.34 -2.38 6.75
N LEU A 49 5.83 -3.33 7.53
CA LEU A 49 4.40 -3.55 7.73
C LEU A 49 3.73 -2.55 8.67
N ALA A 50 4.46 -1.94 9.60
CA ALA A 50 3.88 -1.23 10.76
C ALA A 50 2.85 -0.15 10.41
N ALA A 51 3.11 0.66 9.38
CA ALA A 51 2.18 1.69 8.93
C ALA A 51 1.38 1.26 7.69
N SER A 52 2.02 0.56 6.76
CA SER A 52 1.43 0.25 5.45
C SER A 52 0.49 -0.96 5.49
N GLY A 53 0.73 -1.93 6.37
CA GLY A 53 -0.08 -3.13 6.53
C GLY A 53 -1.49 -2.84 7.05
N PRO A 54 -1.64 -2.15 8.20
CA PRO A 54 -2.96 -1.74 8.70
C PRO A 54 -3.77 -0.92 7.71
N LEU A 55 -3.12 -0.02 6.96
CA LEU A 55 -3.78 0.78 5.93
C LEU A 55 -4.29 -0.11 4.79
N ALA A 56 -3.42 -0.93 4.19
CA ALA A 56 -3.82 -1.84 3.11
C ALA A 56 -4.94 -2.79 3.56
N TRP A 57 -4.88 -3.27 4.81
CA TRP A 57 -5.92 -4.10 5.41
C TRP A 57 -7.27 -3.39 5.49
N GLU A 58 -7.28 -2.17 6.04
CA GLU A 58 -8.50 -1.35 6.16
C GLU A 58 -9.10 -1.00 4.79
N GLU A 59 -8.24 -0.65 3.82
CA GLU A 59 -8.67 -0.32 2.47
C GLU A 59 -9.42 -1.46 1.80
N LEU A 60 -8.91 -2.68 1.91
CA LEU A 60 -9.55 -3.86 1.36
C LEU A 60 -10.83 -4.24 2.12
N ASP A 61 -10.88 -4.04 3.44
CA ASP A 61 -12.08 -4.27 4.26
C ASP A 61 -13.21 -3.30 3.91
N VAL A 62 -12.89 -2.01 3.82
CA VAL A 62 -13.84 -0.96 3.46
C VAL A 62 -14.31 -1.12 2.02
N ALA A 63 -13.38 -1.47 1.11
CA ALA A 63 -13.72 -1.83 -0.25
C ALA A 63 -14.54 -3.14 -0.32
N ARG A 64 -14.59 -3.93 0.75
CA ARG A 64 -15.24 -5.26 0.81
C ARG A 64 -14.70 -6.20 -0.26
N VAL A 65 -13.38 -6.16 -0.50
CA VAL A 65 -12.71 -7.02 -1.48
C VAL A 65 -12.91 -8.48 -1.09
N GLY A 66 -13.31 -9.30 -2.06
CA GLY A 66 -13.47 -10.74 -1.88
C GLY A 66 -13.30 -11.54 -3.16
N SER A 67 -13.60 -12.83 -3.05
CA SER A 67 -13.44 -13.77 -4.16
C SER A 67 -14.23 -13.34 -5.39
N GLY A 68 -13.58 -13.35 -6.55
CA GLY A 68 -14.18 -13.03 -7.84
C GLY A 68 -14.20 -11.54 -8.20
N ASP A 69 -13.79 -10.64 -7.29
CA ASP A 69 -13.57 -9.23 -7.61
C ASP A 69 -12.35 -9.06 -8.52
N TRP A 70 -12.46 -8.17 -9.49
CA TRP A 70 -11.31 -7.54 -10.14
C TRP A 70 -10.90 -6.28 -9.40
N VAL A 71 -9.67 -6.26 -8.89
CA VAL A 71 -9.10 -5.16 -8.11
C VAL A 71 -8.02 -4.46 -8.92
N LEU A 72 -8.21 -3.17 -9.20
CA LEU A 72 -7.18 -2.30 -9.73
C LEU A 72 -6.41 -1.63 -8.59
N VAL A 73 -5.08 -1.73 -8.62
CA VAL A 73 -4.19 -1.09 -7.64
C VAL A 73 -3.27 -0.08 -8.34
N PRO A 74 -3.68 1.20 -8.49
CA PRO A 74 -2.78 2.28 -8.87
C PRO A 74 -1.63 2.45 -7.87
N GLY A 75 -0.42 2.65 -8.37
CA GLY A 75 0.77 2.76 -7.52
C GLY A 75 1.17 1.43 -6.89
N ALA A 76 0.87 0.29 -7.55
CA ALA A 76 1.13 -1.05 -7.03
C ALA A 76 2.59 -1.29 -6.63
N ALA A 77 3.56 -0.63 -7.28
CA ALA A 77 4.97 -0.75 -6.95
C ALA A 77 5.36 -0.09 -5.62
N GLY A 78 4.50 0.74 -5.02
CA GLY A 78 4.76 1.39 -3.74
C GLY A 78 4.62 0.46 -2.54
N SER A 79 5.01 0.94 -1.34
CA SER A 79 4.98 0.15 -0.10
C SER A 79 3.58 -0.32 0.30
N VAL A 80 2.54 0.50 0.09
CA VAL A 80 1.15 0.07 0.33
C VAL A 80 0.66 -0.83 -0.82
N GLY A 81 1.04 -0.48 -2.06
CA GLY A 81 0.62 -1.19 -3.28
C GLY A 81 0.98 -2.67 -3.28
N VAL A 82 2.22 -3.03 -2.95
CA VAL A 82 2.68 -4.43 -2.91
C VAL A 82 1.92 -5.26 -1.87
N LEU A 83 1.49 -4.63 -0.77
CA LEU A 83 0.67 -5.27 0.26
C LEU A 83 -0.78 -5.41 -0.20
N LEU A 84 -1.34 -4.40 -0.87
CA LEU A 84 -2.68 -4.47 -1.46
C LEU A 84 -2.78 -5.62 -2.47
N VAL A 85 -1.78 -5.77 -3.34
CA VAL A 85 -1.70 -6.91 -4.28
C VAL A 85 -1.74 -8.22 -3.51
N SER A 86 -0.81 -8.41 -2.57
CA SER A 86 -0.69 -9.65 -1.82
C SER A 86 -1.95 -9.99 -1.00
N LEU A 87 -2.52 -9.01 -0.32
CA LEU A 87 -3.71 -9.21 0.53
C LEU A 87 -4.99 -9.39 -0.29
N ALA A 88 -5.13 -8.72 -1.44
CA ALA A 88 -6.27 -8.93 -2.33
C ALA A 88 -6.26 -10.35 -2.92
N LEU A 89 -5.09 -10.84 -3.34
CA LEU A 89 -4.93 -12.23 -3.80
C LEU A 89 -5.29 -13.24 -2.70
N ARG A 90 -4.86 -13.01 -1.45
CA ARG A 90 -5.26 -13.84 -0.29
C ARG A 90 -6.77 -13.87 -0.04
N ARG A 91 -7.51 -12.84 -0.47
CA ARG A 91 -8.98 -12.79 -0.41
C ARG A 91 -9.66 -13.47 -1.60
N GLY A 92 -8.90 -14.07 -2.51
CA GLY A 92 -9.40 -14.72 -3.73
C GLY A 92 -9.78 -13.75 -4.85
N ALA A 93 -9.37 -12.48 -4.76
CA ALA A 93 -9.58 -11.51 -5.80
C ALA A 93 -8.56 -11.67 -6.93
N ARG A 94 -8.89 -11.13 -8.11
CA ARG A 94 -7.98 -10.99 -9.24
C ARG A 94 -7.42 -9.58 -9.26
N VAL A 95 -6.13 -9.42 -9.48
CA VAL A 95 -5.45 -8.13 -9.29
C VAL A 95 -4.83 -7.64 -10.58
N VAL A 96 -5.23 -6.43 -11.00
CA VAL A 96 -4.49 -5.65 -12.00
C VAL A 96 -3.63 -4.64 -11.26
N ALA A 97 -2.32 -4.86 -11.27
CA ALA A 97 -1.35 -3.96 -10.69
C ALA A 97 -1.03 -2.82 -11.68
N ALA A 98 -1.23 -1.57 -11.30
CA ALA A 98 -0.97 -0.43 -12.16
C ALA A 98 0.23 0.38 -11.62
N THR A 99 1.24 0.59 -12.47
CA THR A 99 2.47 1.30 -12.11
C THR A 99 2.95 2.18 -13.27
N ARG A 100 3.92 3.07 -13.02
CA ARG A 100 4.53 3.88 -14.09
C ARG A 100 5.59 3.05 -14.80
N GLY A 101 5.44 2.88 -16.11
CA GLY A 101 6.40 2.13 -16.92
C GLY A 101 6.44 0.64 -16.61
N ARG A 102 7.53 -0.02 -17.03
CA ARG A 102 7.69 -1.48 -16.94
C ARG A 102 8.67 -1.96 -15.86
N ARG A 103 9.32 -1.04 -15.14
CA ARG A 103 10.42 -1.37 -14.21
C ARG A 103 10.00 -2.37 -13.14
N ALA A 104 8.83 -2.18 -12.53
CA ALA A 104 8.33 -3.01 -11.43
C ALA A 104 7.45 -4.18 -11.90
N ALA A 105 7.33 -4.42 -13.22
CA ALA A 105 6.36 -5.38 -13.75
C ALA A 105 6.73 -6.82 -13.38
N GLY A 106 8.02 -7.15 -13.37
CA GLY A 106 8.48 -8.49 -13.00
C GLY A 106 8.16 -8.82 -11.55
N GLU A 107 8.45 -7.89 -10.64
CA GLU A 107 8.21 -8.03 -9.21
C GLU A 107 6.71 -8.10 -8.89
N LEU A 108 5.89 -7.29 -9.56
CA LEU A 108 4.43 -7.31 -9.38
C LEU A 108 3.79 -8.61 -9.89
N LEU A 109 4.30 -9.18 -10.99
CA LEU A 109 3.88 -10.49 -11.47
C LEU A 109 4.36 -11.62 -10.53
N ALA A 110 5.58 -11.51 -10.00
CA ALA A 110 6.11 -12.47 -9.03
C ALA A 110 5.33 -12.48 -7.70
N LEU A 111 4.75 -11.33 -7.31
CA LEU A 111 3.78 -11.25 -6.20
C LEU A 111 2.44 -11.95 -6.50
N GLY A 112 2.19 -12.31 -7.75
CA GLY A 112 0.97 -13.01 -8.19
C GLY A 112 -0.11 -12.12 -8.79
N ALA A 113 0.19 -10.87 -9.18
CA ALA A 113 -0.78 -10.06 -9.90
C ALA A 113 -1.17 -10.73 -11.23
N ASP A 114 -2.46 -10.77 -11.55
CA ASP A 114 -2.97 -11.33 -12.82
C ASP A 114 -2.45 -10.56 -14.04
N ALA A 115 -2.24 -9.25 -13.89
CA ALA A 115 -1.72 -8.39 -14.94
C ALA A 115 -1.04 -7.14 -14.38
N VAL A 116 -0.12 -6.58 -15.17
CA VAL A 116 0.50 -5.28 -14.91
C VAL A 116 0.21 -4.32 -16.05
N VAL A 117 -0.23 -3.09 -15.73
CA VAL A 117 -0.54 -2.04 -16.70
C VAL A 117 0.21 -0.74 -16.41
N ASP A 118 0.55 0.01 -17.45
CA ASP A 118 1.17 1.33 -17.31
C ASP A 118 0.10 2.40 -17.04
N THR A 119 0.21 3.15 -15.95
CA THR A 119 -0.72 4.23 -15.60
C THR A 119 -0.72 5.40 -16.59
N ARG A 120 0.31 5.48 -17.44
CA ARG A 120 0.45 6.52 -18.48
C ARG A 120 -0.16 6.12 -19.81
N ASP A 121 -0.62 4.88 -19.93
CA ASP A 121 -1.21 4.40 -21.17
C ASP A 121 -2.50 5.17 -21.49
N PRO A 122 -2.61 5.83 -22.65
CA PRO A 122 -3.83 6.54 -23.03
C PRO A 122 -5.03 5.59 -23.18
N ASP A 123 -4.78 4.32 -23.49
CA ASP A 123 -5.79 3.27 -23.71
C ASP A 123 -5.96 2.40 -22.46
N LEU A 124 -5.58 2.90 -21.27
CA LEU A 124 -5.67 2.16 -20.01
C LEU A 124 -7.07 1.57 -19.78
N ALA A 125 -8.14 2.31 -20.09
CA ALA A 125 -9.50 1.82 -19.93
C ALA A 125 -9.78 0.57 -20.78
N ASP A 126 -9.30 0.54 -22.02
CA ASP A 126 -9.53 -0.59 -22.93
C ASP A 126 -8.72 -1.81 -22.53
N ARG A 127 -7.48 -1.61 -22.06
CA ARG A 127 -6.68 -2.68 -21.46
C ARG A 127 -7.34 -3.26 -20.21
N LEU A 128 -7.88 -2.41 -19.35
CA LEU A 128 -8.60 -2.87 -18.15
C LEU A 128 -9.85 -3.66 -18.53
N ARG A 129 -10.58 -3.24 -19.57
CA ARG A 129 -11.75 -3.98 -20.07
C ARG A 129 -11.39 -5.30 -20.74
N SER A 130 -10.25 -5.41 -21.41
CA SER A 130 -9.81 -6.68 -22.00
C SER A 130 -9.46 -7.71 -20.93
N LEU A 131 -8.90 -7.27 -19.80
CA LEU A 131 -8.62 -8.10 -18.63
C LEU A 131 -9.90 -8.43 -17.85
N ALA A 132 -10.70 -7.41 -17.57
CA ALA A 132 -11.96 -7.49 -16.82
C ALA A 132 -13.13 -7.02 -17.70
N PRO A 133 -13.76 -7.91 -18.49
CA PRO A 133 -14.81 -7.54 -19.45
C PRO A 133 -16.05 -6.86 -18.84
N ARG A 134 -16.30 -7.08 -17.54
CA ARG A 134 -17.40 -6.42 -16.80
C ARG A 134 -16.96 -5.10 -16.13
N GLY A 135 -15.71 -4.70 -16.34
CA GLY A 135 -15.01 -3.65 -15.62
C GLY A 135 -14.35 -4.17 -14.33
N VAL A 136 -13.53 -3.31 -13.72
CA VAL A 136 -12.93 -3.56 -12.40
C VAL A 136 -13.93 -3.27 -11.29
N ASP A 137 -14.11 -4.21 -10.38
CA ASP A 137 -15.10 -4.15 -9.29
C ASP A 137 -14.63 -3.23 -8.14
N VAL A 138 -13.32 -3.17 -7.93
CA VAL A 138 -12.68 -2.37 -6.89
C VAL A 138 -11.49 -1.60 -7.45
N VAL A 139 -11.34 -0.35 -7.02
CA VAL A 139 -10.11 0.43 -7.21
C VAL A 139 -9.63 0.90 -5.85
N VAL A 140 -8.40 0.57 -5.47
CA VAL A 140 -7.75 1.12 -4.27
C VAL A 140 -6.71 2.14 -4.71
N ASP A 141 -7.11 3.41 -4.80
CA ASP A 141 -6.30 4.49 -5.37
C ASP A 141 -5.81 5.46 -4.30
N ASN A 142 -4.54 5.33 -3.94
CA ASN A 142 -3.82 6.26 -3.06
C ASN A 142 -2.99 7.32 -3.82
N VAL A 143 -2.98 7.23 -5.15
CA VAL A 143 -2.35 8.22 -6.01
C VAL A 143 -3.29 9.41 -6.17
N THR A 144 -4.57 9.13 -6.43
CA THR A 144 -5.65 10.11 -6.67
C THR A 144 -5.20 11.24 -7.58
N ASP A 145 -4.58 10.86 -8.69
CA ASP A 145 -4.19 11.77 -9.75
C ASP A 145 -5.39 11.99 -10.68
N PRO A 146 -5.80 13.24 -10.96
CA PRO A 146 -6.95 13.53 -11.83
C PRO A 146 -6.87 12.89 -13.22
N ASP A 147 -5.67 12.81 -13.81
CA ASP A 147 -5.48 12.22 -15.13
C ASP A 147 -5.57 10.71 -15.10
N LEU A 148 -4.97 10.07 -14.09
CA LEU A 148 -5.11 8.64 -13.87
C LEU A 148 -6.58 8.27 -13.61
N TRP A 149 -7.30 9.06 -12.81
CA TRP A 149 -8.73 8.90 -12.61
C TRP A 149 -9.48 8.90 -13.95
N ARG A 150 -9.24 9.91 -14.80
CA ARG A 150 -9.86 9.98 -16.14
C ARG A 150 -9.55 8.75 -16.99
N ARG A 151 -8.34 8.22 -16.89
CA ARG A 151 -7.89 7.04 -17.66
C ARG A 151 -8.55 5.73 -17.21
N TYR A 152 -8.66 5.46 -15.90
CA TYR A 152 -9.24 4.18 -15.45
C TYR A 152 -10.75 4.22 -15.23
N TRP A 153 -11.35 5.40 -14.93
CA TRP A 153 -12.78 5.52 -14.63
C TRP A 153 -13.71 4.87 -15.67
N PRO A 154 -13.45 4.97 -16.99
CA PRO A 154 -14.30 4.32 -17.99
C PRO A 154 -14.35 2.78 -17.87
N ALA A 155 -13.35 2.16 -17.24
CA ALA A 155 -13.26 0.73 -17.01
C ALA A 155 -13.78 0.27 -15.63
N VAL A 156 -14.25 1.19 -14.78
CA VAL A 156 -14.86 0.83 -13.51
C VAL A 156 -16.22 0.16 -13.76
N ALA A 157 -16.44 -0.98 -13.11
CA ALA A 157 -17.66 -1.76 -13.23
C ALA A 157 -18.89 -1.01 -12.69
N ARG A 158 -20.08 -1.51 -13.07
CA ARG A 158 -21.31 -1.12 -12.35
C ARG A 158 -21.19 -1.55 -10.89
N ARG A 159 -21.61 -0.67 -9.98
CA ARG A 159 -21.44 -0.81 -8.52
C ARG A 159 -19.98 -0.87 -8.08
N GLY A 160 -19.06 -0.37 -8.91
CA GLY A 160 -17.64 -0.27 -8.59
C GLY A 160 -17.40 0.50 -7.30
N ARG A 161 -16.41 0.04 -6.53
CA ARG A 161 -16.05 0.57 -5.21
C ARG A 161 -14.66 1.15 -5.28
N ILE A 162 -14.56 2.48 -5.13
CA ILE A 162 -13.28 3.17 -5.05
C ILE A 162 -12.99 3.51 -3.58
N VAL A 163 -11.80 3.16 -3.12
CA VAL A 163 -11.29 3.54 -1.79
C VAL A 163 -10.00 4.33 -1.96
N THR A 164 -9.84 5.36 -1.13
CA THR A 164 -8.63 6.19 -1.10
C THR A 164 -8.27 6.62 0.31
N ALA A 165 -6.99 6.62 0.64
CA ALA A 165 -6.44 7.12 1.90
C ALA A 165 -5.31 8.13 1.71
N GLY A 166 -5.08 8.60 0.48
CA GLY A 166 -3.93 9.44 0.15
C GLY A 166 -4.09 10.21 -1.14
N ARG A 167 -3.13 11.10 -1.40
CA ARG A 167 -3.04 11.90 -2.62
C ARG A 167 -1.59 12.06 -3.05
N ALA A 168 -0.97 10.97 -3.48
CA ALA A 168 0.43 10.97 -3.87
C ALA A 168 0.70 11.72 -5.20
N GLY A 169 -0.26 11.76 -6.12
CA GLY A 169 -0.11 12.35 -7.46
C GLY A 169 -0.94 13.62 -7.72
N GLY A 170 -2.01 13.88 -6.94
CA GLY A 170 -2.97 14.93 -7.27
C GLY A 170 -2.53 16.39 -7.03
N HIS A 171 -1.35 16.65 -6.47
CA HIS A 171 -0.72 17.98 -6.29
C HIS A 171 -1.54 19.19 -5.78
N GLY A 172 -2.79 19.02 -5.34
CA GLY A 172 -3.67 20.17 -5.05
C GLY A 172 -5.05 20.05 -5.69
N GLU A 173 -5.12 19.37 -6.83
CA GLU A 173 -6.29 19.35 -7.70
C GLU A 173 -7.41 18.43 -7.19
N PRO A 174 -8.69 18.82 -7.36
CA PRO A 174 -9.84 17.95 -7.13
C PRO A 174 -9.92 16.80 -8.14
N LEU A 175 -10.48 15.66 -7.70
CA LEU A 175 -10.81 14.57 -8.62
C LEU A 175 -11.96 14.98 -9.56
N PRO A 176 -11.85 14.69 -10.88
CA PRO A 176 -12.84 15.07 -11.87
C PRO A 176 -14.00 14.04 -11.91
N VAL A 177 -14.80 14.01 -10.84
CA VAL A 177 -15.94 13.09 -10.73
C VAL A 177 -17.11 13.59 -11.59
N ASP A 178 -17.38 12.91 -12.70
CA ASP A 178 -18.62 13.10 -13.46
C ASP A 178 -19.80 12.47 -12.73
N VAL A 179 -20.62 13.31 -12.11
CA VAL A 179 -21.79 12.92 -11.30
C VAL A 179 -22.78 12.07 -12.11
N VAL A 180 -22.98 12.38 -13.40
CA VAL A 180 -23.92 11.63 -14.26
C VAL A 180 -23.43 10.20 -14.48
N SER A 181 -22.18 10.06 -14.86
CA SER A 181 -21.51 8.76 -14.94
C SER A 181 -21.56 8.00 -13.62
N PHE A 182 -21.37 8.70 -12.50
CA PHE A 182 -21.22 8.11 -11.18
C PHE A 182 -22.52 7.46 -10.69
N TYR A 183 -23.64 8.20 -10.70
CA TYR A 183 -24.92 7.63 -10.26
C TYR A 183 -25.44 6.56 -11.23
N ASN A 184 -25.18 6.71 -12.54
CA ASN A 184 -25.58 5.72 -13.53
C ASN A 184 -24.85 4.39 -13.31
N ARG A 185 -23.57 4.41 -12.97
CA ARG A 185 -22.81 3.21 -12.55
C ARG A 185 -23.23 2.69 -11.19
N ARG A 186 -23.90 3.50 -10.34
CA ARG A 186 -24.13 3.20 -8.92
C ARG A 186 -22.82 2.98 -8.16
N ALA A 187 -21.78 3.72 -8.55
CA ALA A 187 -20.45 3.60 -7.96
C ALA A 187 -20.41 4.19 -6.54
N SER A 188 -19.36 3.88 -5.79
CA SER A 188 -19.07 4.46 -4.48
C SER A 188 -17.62 4.92 -4.42
N LEU A 189 -17.37 6.02 -3.70
CA LEU A 189 -16.04 6.55 -3.40
C LEU A 189 -15.96 6.76 -1.89
N THR A 190 -15.04 6.07 -1.23
CA THR A 190 -14.87 6.13 0.23
C THR A 190 -13.47 6.62 0.58
N GLY A 191 -13.40 7.68 1.37
CA GLY A 191 -12.15 8.20 1.92
C GLY A 191 -11.84 7.57 3.27
N LEU A 192 -10.56 7.29 3.52
CA LEU A 192 -10.04 6.79 4.78
C LEU A 192 -9.00 7.73 5.36
N VAL A 193 -8.86 7.68 6.68
CA VAL A 193 -7.83 8.43 7.40
C VAL A 193 -7.04 7.43 8.22
N VAL A 194 -5.73 7.37 7.94
CA VAL A 194 -4.80 6.49 8.65
C VAL A 194 -4.88 6.75 10.15
N GLY A 195 -4.89 5.67 10.92
CA GLY A 195 -4.65 5.72 12.36
C GLY A 195 -5.86 5.54 13.27
N ASP A 196 -6.93 4.95 12.74
CA ASP A 196 -7.91 4.26 13.58
C ASP A 196 -7.21 3.06 14.28
N PRO A 197 -7.30 2.92 15.61
CA PRO A 197 -6.76 1.78 16.33
C PRO A 197 -7.30 0.41 15.87
N ARG A 198 -8.57 0.35 15.44
CA ARG A 198 -9.26 -0.89 15.08
C ARG A 198 -8.58 -1.66 13.93
N PRO A 199 -8.30 -1.05 12.76
CA PRO A 199 -7.60 -1.74 11.67
C PRO A 199 -6.17 -2.11 12.02
N VAL A 200 -5.49 -1.34 12.88
CA VAL A 200 -4.15 -1.69 13.40
C VAL A 200 -4.22 -2.99 14.19
N ASP A 201 -5.12 -3.06 15.17
CA ASP A 201 -5.27 -4.25 16.02
C ASP A 201 -5.73 -5.46 15.20
N ALA A 202 -6.67 -5.26 14.26
CA ALA A 202 -7.15 -6.31 13.36
C ALA A 202 -6.03 -6.87 12.46
N PHE A 203 -5.23 -6.00 11.86
CA PHE A 203 -4.10 -6.39 11.02
C PHE A 203 -3.08 -7.22 11.81
N TRP A 204 -2.63 -6.75 12.97
CA TRP A 204 -1.64 -7.48 13.77
C TRP A 204 -2.21 -8.80 14.32
N ALA A 205 -3.49 -8.84 14.70
CA ALA A 205 -4.15 -10.09 15.07
C ALA A 205 -4.25 -11.08 13.89
N ALA A 206 -4.35 -10.59 12.65
CA ALA A 206 -4.25 -11.44 11.45
C ALA A 206 -2.82 -11.92 11.23
N GLN A 207 -1.80 -11.07 11.45
CA GLN A 207 -0.38 -11.45 11.35
C GLN A 207 0.02 -12.58 12.30
N HIS A 208 -0.57 -12.65 13.49
CA HIS A 208 -0.35 -13.78 14.42
C HIS A 208 -0.96 -15.10 13.96
N ARG A 209 -1.99 -15.06 13.10
CA ARG A 209 -2.67 -16.25 12.59
C ARG A 209 -2.05 -16.72 11.27
N GLU A 210 -1.83 -15.78 10.36
CA GLU A 210 -1.29 -16.03 9.03
C GLU A 210 -0.38 -14.87 8.62
N PRO A 211 0.93 -14.96 8.93
CA PRO A 211 1.87 -13.90 8.62
C PRO A 211 1.87 -13.51 7.13
N LEU A 212 1.88 -12.21 6.87
CA LEU A 212 2.19 -11.66 5.57
C LEU A 212 3.69 -11.53 5.44
N THR A 213 4.27 -12.20 4.46
CA THR A 213 5.68 -12.09 4.13
C THR A 213 5.82 -11.17 2.92
N ILE A 214 6.65 -10.14 3.06
CA ILE A 214 7.08 -9.31 1.94
C ILE A 214 8.34 -9.99 1.41
N PRO A 215 8.42 -10.28 0.10
CA PRO A 215 9.65 -10.77 -0.51
C PRO A 215 10.85 -9.86 -0.15
N PRO A 216 12.01 -10.41 0.26
CA PRO A 216 13.16 -9.61 0.69
C PRO A 216 13.58 -8.54 -0.33
N GLU A 217 13.48 -8.84 -1.62
CA GLU A 217 13.79 -7.94 -2.72
C GLU A 217 12.89 -6.69 -2.77
N LEU A 218 11.74 -6.72 -2.08
CA LEU A 218 10.83 -5.59 -1.93
C LEU A 218 11.04 -4.81 -0.63
N VAL A 219 12.11 -5.09 0.11
CA VAL A 219 12.50 -4.34 1.31
C VAL A 219 13.93 -3.84 1.14
N THR A 220 14.08 -2.56 0.82
CA THR A 220 15.40 -1.92 0.80
C THR A 220 15.73 -1.36 2.18
N VAL A 221 16.84 -1.81 2.77
CA VAL A 221 17.27 -1.37 4.10
C VAL A 221 18.44 -0.40 3.98
N PHE A 222 18.36 0.73 4.68
CA PHE A 222 19.46 1.69 4.85
C PHE A 222 19.84 1.77 6.33
N PRO A 223 21.12 1.98 6.67
CA PRO A 223 21.49 2.34 8.02
C PRO A 223 20.94 3.74 8.37
N LEU A 224 20.65 4.00 9.64
CA LEU A 224 20.04 5.26 10.11
C LEU A 224 20.85 6.50 9.69
N GLU A 225 22.18 6.39 9.65
CA GLU A 225 23.10 7.45 9.23
C GLU A 225 22.88 7.87 7.77
N ARG A 226 22.33 6.96 6.95
CA ARG A 226 21.98 7.20 5.54
C ARG A 226 20.50 7.50 5.35
N ALA A 227 19.80 7.99 6.38
CA ALA A 227 18.40 8.40 6.26
C ALA A 227 18.16 9.36 5.09
N ALA A 228 19.06 10.32 4.85
CA ALA A 228 18.94 11.25 3.72
C ALA A 228 18.93 10.52 2.36
N ASP A 229 19.73 9.47 2.20
CA ASP A 229 19.79 8.68 0.97
C ASP A 229 18.51 7.86 0.78
N ALA A 230 18.00 7.27 1.86
CA ALA A 230 16.73 6.57 1.88
C ALA A 230 15.57 7.48 1.45
N HIS A 231 15.53 8.72 1.96
CA HIS A 231 14.54 9.72 1.56
C HIS A 231 14.68 10.12 0.09
N ARG A 232 15.90 10.38 -0.40
CA ARG A 232 16.15 10.67 -1.82
C ARG A 232 15.70 9.55 -2.75
N LEU A 233 15.89 8.28 -2.37
CA LEU A 233 15.39 7.13 -3.14
C LEU A 233 13.85 7.11 -3.20
N VAL A 234 13.17 7.41 -2.09
CA VAL A 234 11.71 7.50 -2.05
C VAL A 234 11.20 8.65 -2.93
N GLU A 235 11.82 9.83 -2.83
CA GLU A 235 11.49 11.02 -3.61
C GLU A 235 11.70 10.84 -5.12
N ALA A 236 12.73 10.10 -5.51
CA ALA A 236 12.96 9.75 -6.92
C ALA A 236 11.83 8.91 -7.52
N GLY A 237 11.03 8.22 -6.69
CA GLY A 237 9.89 7.43 -7.14
C GLY A 237 10.28 6.22 -8.01
N THR A 238 11.51 5.73 -7.87
CA THR A 238 12.08 4.59 -8.62
C THR A 238 12.17 3.31 -7.80
N LYS A 239 11.91 3.37 -6.50
CA LYS A 239 11.86 2.21 -5.61
C LYS A 239 10.68 1.28 -5.95
N VAL A 240 10.83 0.01 -5.59
CA VAL A 240 9.74 -0.96 -5.54
C VAL A 240 9.64 -1.49 -4.11
N GLY A 241 8.43 -1.53 -3.55
CA GLY A 241 8.18 -1.96 -2.18
C GLY A 241 8.57 -0.93 -1.11
N HIS A 242 9.20 -1.40 -0.04
CA HIS A 242 9.47 -0.68 1.19
C HIS A 242 10.91 -0.18 1.27
N VAL A 243 11.07 0.93 1.99
CA VAL A 243 12.40 1.43 2.39
C VAL A 243 12.36 1.52 3.91
N VAL A 244 13.34 0.90 4.55
CA VAL A 244 13.42 0.77 6.01
C VAL A 244 14.76 1.31 6.49
N LEU A 245 14.76 1.98 7.66
CA LEU A 245 15.97 2.40 8.34
C LEU A 245 16.30 1.40 9.46
N SER A 246 17.52 0.87 9.45
CA SER A 246 18.07 0.08 10.55
C SER A 246 18.77 0.99 11.55
N VAL A 247 18.48 0.80 12.84
CA VAL A 247 19.03 1.62 13.95
C VAL A 247 20.26 1.00 14.61
N ASP A 248 20.61 -0.23 14.24
CA ASP A 248 21.79 -0.96 14.72
C ASP A 248 22.49 -1.67 13.53
N GLY A 249 23.79 -1.99 13.65
CA GLY A 249 24.67 -2.60 12.63
C GLY A 249 24.31 -4.00 12.13
N ASN A 250 23.01 -4.29 12.01
CA ASN A 250 22.42 -5.52 11.49
C ASN A 250 22.00 -5.36 10.02
N ALA A 251 22.79 -4.62 9.23
CA ALA A 251 22.72 -4.76 7.79
C ALA A 251 23.01 -6.22 7.44
N PRO A 252 22.30 -6.86 6.49
CA PRO A 252 22.80 -8.10 5.93
C PRO A 252 24.23 -7.81 5.46
N SER A 253 25.19 -8.57 5.98
CA SER A 253 26.59 -8.49 5.58
C SER A 253 26.63 -8.46 4.05
N GLU A 254 27.20 -7.41 3.47
CA GLU A 254 27.64 -7.45 2.08
C GLU A 254 28.57 -8.68 1.99
N GLU A 255 28.14 -9.72 1.27
CA GLU A 255 29.04 -10.80 0.90
C GLU A 255 30.20 -10.14 0.14
N GLU A 256 31.38 -10.17 0.76
CA GLU A 256 32.64 -9.80 0.15
C GLU A 256 32.83 -10.63 -1.13
N GLY A 257 32.79 -9.95 -2.27
CA GLY A 257 33.19 -10.45 -3.58
C GLY A 257 34.39 -9.68 -4.10
#